data_AF-A0A536V254-F1
#
_entry.id   AF-A0A536V254-F1
#
_cell.length_a   1.000
_cell.length_b   1.000
_cell.length_c   1.000
_cell.angle_alpha   90.00
_cell.angle_beta   90.00
_cell.angle_gamma   90.00
#
_symmetry.space_group_name_H-M   'P 1'
#
loop_
_entity.id
_entity.type
_entity.pdbx_description
1 polymer ?
#
loop_
_entity_poly.entity_id
_entity_poly.type
_entity_poly.pdbx_seq_one_letter_code
_entity_poly.pdbx_strand_id
1 'polypeptide(L)'
;MNALERPPILRRRTRTVLVGGIPIGGGAPIVVQSMTNTDTVDVAATVAQVKALADAGSELVRITVNTADAAAAVPAIRDRLDGLGCAVPLIGDFHYNGHKLLSNFPECARALAKYRINPGNVGKGAKHDPQFAVMIERAIEHGKPVRIGVNWGSLDQDLLVRLMDENASSRNPLDAAHVMREALV
;
A
#
# COMPACT_ATOMS: atom_id res chain seq x y z
N MET A 1 -30.60 14.60 -30.15
CA MET A 1 -29.46 13.76 -29.77
C MET A 1 -29.33 13.85 -28.26
N ASN A 2 -29.52 12.74 -27.54
CA ASN A 2 -29.60 12.72 -26.07
C ASN A 2 -28.20 12.86 -25.46
N ALA A 3 -28.06 13.76 -24.48
CA ALA A 3 -26.79 14.16 -23.89
C ALA A 3 -26.20 13.16 -22.86
N LEU A 4 -26.47 11.85 -22.97
CA LEU A 4 -26.11 10.89 -21.90
C LEU A 4 -25.52 9.54 -22.34
N GLU A 5 -25.22 9.31 -23.61
CA GLU A 5 -24.42 8.12 -23.99
C GLU A 5 -22.94 8.39 -23.71
N ARG A 6 -22.52 8.15 -22.46
CA ARG A 6 -21.10 8.05 -22.16
C ARG A 6 -20.56 6.81 -22.88
N PRO A 7 -19.41 6.90 -23.59
CA PRO A 7 -18.81 5.74 -24.21
C PRO A 7 -18.55 4.66 -23.14
N PRO A 8 -18.66 3.37 -23.50
CA PRO A 8 -18.45 2.27 -22.56
C PRO A 8 -17.04 2.37 -21.97
N ILE A 9 -16.94 2.38 -20.63
CA ILE A 9 -15.66 2.44 -19.93
C ILE A 9 -14.96 1.09 -20.11
N LEU A 10 -13.96 1.05 -20.99
CA LEU A 10 -13.16 -0.14 -21.24
C LEU A 10 -12.08 -0.27 -20.17
N ARG A 11 -12.21 -1.28 -19.31
CA ARG A 11 -11.27 -1.55 -18.21
C ARG A 11 -9.92 -2.00 -18.77
N ARG A 12 -8.83 -1.41 -18.27
CA ARG A 12 -7.46 -1.85 -18.58
C ARG A 12 -7.26 -3.32 -18.17
N ARG A 13 -6.73 -4.14 -19.09
CA ARG A 13 -6.33 -5.52 -18.79
C ARG A 13 -5.16 -5.50 -17.79
N THR A 14 -5.30 -6.25 -16.71
CA THR A 14 -4.34 -6.31 -15.60
C THR A 14 -4.26 -7.74 -15.08
N ARG A 15 -3.16 -8.08 -14.38
CA ARG A 15 -3.07 -9.32 -13.62
C ARG A 15 -4.05 -9.27 -12.43
N THR A 16 -4.56 -10.43 -12.01
CA THR A 16 -5.31 -10.53 -10.76
C THR A 16 -4.35 -10.68 -9.58
N VAL A 17 -4.62 -9.98 -8.49
CA VAL A 17 -3.93 -10.11 -7.20
C VAL A 17 -4.99 -10.38 -6.12
N LEU A 18 -4.78 -11.40 -5.30
CA LEU A 18 -5.68 -11.71 -4.18
C LEU A 18 -5.20 -10.96 -2.92
N VAL A 19 -6.11 -10.25 -2.25
CA VAL A 19 -5.85 -9.60 -0.95
C VAL A 19 -6.85 -10.16 0.06
N GLY A 20 -6.40 -11.04 0.95
CA GLY A 20 -7.29 -11.72 1.89
C GLY A 20 -8.44 -12.48 1.20
N GLY A 21 -8.19 -13.01 0.00
CA GLY A 21 -9.20 -13.68 -0.84
C GLY A 21 -9.95 -12.75 -1.81
N ILE A 22 -9.87 -11.43 -1.65
CA ILE A 22 -10.55 -10.47 -2.53
C ILE A 22 -9.72 -10.26 -3.81
N PRO A 23 -10.28 -10.50 -5.02
CA PRO A 23 -9.56 -10.31 -6.27
C PRO A 23 -9.50 -8.84 -6.69
N ILE A 24 -8.29 -8.35 -7.01
CA ILE A 24 -8.06 -7.02 -7.59
C ILE A 24 -7.43 -7.18 -8.97
N GLY A 25 -8.01 -6.53 -9.99
CA GLY A 25 -7.54 -6.63 -11.37
C GLY A 25 -8.16 -7.79 -12.13
N GLY A 26 -7.68 -8.07 -13.34
CA GLY A 26 -8.12 -9.21 -14.16
C GLY A 26 -9.61 -9.23 -14.52
N GLY A 27 -10.28 -8.08 -14.49
CA GLY A 27 -11.72 -7.97 -14.76
C GLY A 27 -12.61 -8.02 -13.51
N ALA A 28 -12.04 -8.24 -12.32
CA ALA A 28 -12.77 -8.10 -11.07
C ALA A 28 -13.36 -6.68 -10.88
N PRO A 29 -14.43 -6.54 -10.07
CA PRO A 29 -14.97 -5.23 -9.68
C PRO A 29 -13.91 -4.29 -9.09
N ILE A 30 -14.19 -2.97 -9.11
CA ILE A 30 -13.33 -2.01 -8.42
C ILE A 30 -13.54 -2.17 -6.93
N VAL A 31 -12.48 -2.56 -6.22
CA VAL A 31 -12.51 -2.71 -4.77
C VAL A 31 -12.41 -1.36 -4.08
N VAL A 32 -13.37 -1.07 -3.20
CA VAL A 32 -13.39 0.12 -2.35
C VAL A 32 -12.52 -0.13 -1.12
N GLN A 33 -11.60 0.79 -0.83
CA GLN A 33 -10.73 0.68 0.34
C GLN A 33 -10.68 2.02 1.09
N SER A 34 -10.44 1.93 2.39
CA SER A 34 -10.28 3.08 3.27
C SER A 34 -9.04 2.93 4.15
N MET A 35 -8.80 3.92 5.02
CA MET A 35 -7.70 3.91 5.97
C MET A 35 -8.18 4.48 7.29
N THR A 36 -7.76 3.88 8.39
CA THR A 36 -8.00 4.43 9.73
C THR A 36 -7.22 5.72 9.95
N ASN A 37 -7.68 6.52 10.91
CA ASN A 37 -6.96 7.69 11.41
C ASN A 37 -6.73 7.64 12.93
N THR A 38 -7.10 6.53 13.59
CA THR A 38 -6.74 6.24 14.96
C THR A 38 -5.24 5.92 15.07
N ASP A 39 -4.68 6.09 16.26
CA ASP A 39 -3.38 5.51 16.58
C ASP A 39 -3.55 3.98 16.66
N THR A 40 -2.80 3.24 15.84
CA THR A 40 -2.85 1.77 15.80
C THR A 40 -2.50 1.13 17.16
N VAL A 41 -1.75 1.83 18.01
CA VAL A 41 -1.47 1.37 19.38
C VAL A 41 -2.75 1.28 20.22
N ASP A 42 -3.75 2.13 19.93
CA ASP A 42 -5.09 2.02 20.51
C ASP A 42 -5.89 0.95 19.78
N VAL A 43 -5.76 -0.29 20.28
CA VAL A 43 -6.45 -1.47 19.76
C VAL A 43 -7.97 -1.27 19.77
N ALA A 44 -8.55 -0.68 20.81
CA ALA A 44 -9.99 -0.57 20.94
C ALA A 44 -10.56 0.43 19.93
N ALA A 45 -9.95 1.62 19.83
CA ALA A 45 -10.34 2.64 18.87
C ALA A 45 -10.16 2.14 17.42
N THR A 46 -9.03 1.48 17.14
CA THR A 46 -8.73 0.97 15.79
C THR A 46 -9.70 -0.14 15.38
N VAL A 47 -10.03 -1.09 16.27
CA VAL A 47 -11.05 -2.12 16.00
C VAL A 47 -12.41 -1.49 15.72
N ALA A 48 -12.83 -0.54 16.55
CA ALA A 48 -14.12 0.14 16.36
C ALA A 48 -14.19 0.86 15.01
N GLN A 49 -13.12 1.57 14.62
CA GLN A 49 -13.08 2.28 13.34
C GLN A 49 -12.98 1.33 12.14
N VAL A 50 -12.16 0.27 12.22
CA VAL A 50 -12.10 -0.74 11.14
C VAL A 50 -13.47 -1.37 10.91
N LYS A 51 -14.18 -1.73 11.99
CA LYS A 51 -15.54 -2.28 11.90
C LYS A 51 -16.51 -1.29 11.26
N ALA A 52 -16.49 -0.02 11.70
CA ALA A 52 -17.33 1.03 11.13
C ALA A 52 -17.07 1.26 9.64
N LEU A 53 -15.81 1.24 9.21
CA LEU A 53 -15.43 1.36 7.80
C LEU A 53 -15.90 0.15 6.99
N ALA A 54 -15.77 -1.07 7.52
CA ALA A 54 -16.26 -2.28 6.87
C ALA A 54 -17.80 -2.25 6.73
N ASP A 55 -18.52 -1.85 7.78
CA ASP A 55 -19.99 -1.72 7.78
C ASP A 55 -20.48 -0.66 6.79
N ALA A 56 -19.68 0.38 6.56
CA ALA A 56 -19.92 1.40 5.54
C ALA A 56 -19.62 0.93 4.10
N GLY A 57 -19.12 -0.30 3.93
CA GLY A 57 -18.83 -0.91 2.62
C GLY A 57 -17.36 -0.88 2.19
N SER A 58 -16.43 -0.57 3.10
CA SER A 58 -15.00 -0.70 2.80
C SER A 58 -14.60 -2.18 2.73
N GLU A 59 -14.24 -2.64 1.54
CA GLU A 59 -13.85 -4.03 1.30
C GLU A 59 -12.43 -4.35 1.78
N LEU A 60 -11.58 -3.32 1.95
CA LEU A 60 -10.26 -3.42 2.54
C LEU A 60 -10.01 -2.23 3.46
N VAL A 61 -9.33 -2.42 4.59
CA VAL A 61 -9.00 -1.32 5.51
C VAL A 61 -7.50 -1.27 5.75
N ARG A 62 -6.91 -0.10 5.53
CA ARG A 62 -5.49 0.16 5.81
C ARG A 62 -5.30 0.77 7.20
N ILE A 63 -4.24 0.34 7.89
CA ILE A 63 -3.81 0.87 9.18
C ILE A 63 -2.33 1.27 9.10
N THR A 64 -1.93 2.32 9.81
CA THR A 64 -0.51 2.71 9.87
C THR A 64 0.27 1.76 10.78
N VAL A 65 1.45 1.32 10.35
CA VAL A 65 2.38 0.51 11.15
C VAL A 65 3.75 1.17 11.09
N ASN A 66 3.96 2.15 11.98
CA ASN A 66 5.12 3.04 12.01
C ASN A 66 6.00 2.88 13.27
N THR A 67 5.53 2.16 14.28
CA THR A 67 6.27 1.91 15.52
C THR A 67 6.23 0.43 15.91
N ALA A 68 7.12 0.04 16.82
CA ALA A 68 7.12 -1.29 17.42
C ALA A 68 5.79 -1.59 18.13
N ASP A 69 5.27 -0.63 18.89
CA ASP A 69 4.01 -0.78 19.63
C ASP A 69 2.82 -0.93 18.67
N ALA A 70 2.80 -0.15 17.58
CA ALA A 70 1.77 -0.30 16.55
C ALA A 70 1.84 -1.69 15.89
N ALA A 71 3.04 -2.18 15.58
CA ALA A 71 3.22 -3.53 15.04
C ALA A 71 2.77 -4.62 16.04
N ALA A 72 3.12 -4.46 17.32
CA ALA A 72 2.69 -5.37 18.39
C ALA A 72 1.16 -5.38 18.61
N ALA A 73 0.47 -4.28 18.30
CA ALA A 73 -0.97 -4.17 18.43
C ALA A 73 -1.75 -4.88 17.31
N VAL A 74 -1.18 -5.05 16.11
CA VAL A 74 -1.88 -5.59 14.94
C VAL A 74 -2.51 -6.98 15.16
N PRO A 75 -1.83 -7.97 15.78
CA PRO A 75 -2.45 -9.27 16.05
C PRO A 75 -3.70 -9.15 16.95
N ALA A 76 -3.62 -8.35 18.02
CA ALA A 76 -4.76 -8.14 18.90
C ALA A 76 -5.94 -7.42 18.20
N ILE A 77 -5.66 -6.50 17.27
CA ILE A 77 -6.68 -5.88 16.41
C ILE A 77 -7.35 -6.94 15.53
N ARG A 78 -6.56 -7.79 14.88
CA ARG A 78 -7.07 -8.86 14.02
C ARG A 78 -7.95 -9.84 14.81
N ASP A 79 -7.47 -10.33 15.94
CA ASP A 79 -8.19 -11.28 16.80
C ASP A 79 -9.54 -10.71 17.27
N ARG A 80 -9.57 -9.44 17.69
CA ARG A 80 -10.82 -8.79 18.11
C ARG A 80 -11.79 -8.59 16.96
N LEU A 81 -11.32 -8.22 15.78
CA LEU A 81 -12.17 -8.12 14.59
C LEU A 81 -12.75 -9.49 14.20
N ASP A 82 -11.95 -10.56 14.30
CA ASP A 82 -12.42 -11.94 14.06
C ASP A 82 -13.47 -12.36 15.08
N GLY A 83 -13.27 -12.04 16.37
CA GLY A 83 -14.27 -12.25 17.43
C GLY A 83 -15.59 -11.48 17.21
N LEU A 84 -15.55 -10.39 16.43
CA LEU A 84 -16.73 -9.63 16.01
C LEU A 84 -17.31 -10.10 14.65
N GLY A 85 -16.76 -11.16 14.06
CA GLY A 85 -17.16 -11.65 12.73
C GLY A 85 -16.78 -10.71 11.58
N CYS A 86 -15.85 -9.78 11.79
CA CYS A 86 -15.45 -8.77 10.81
C CYS A 86 -14.21 -9.22 10.03
N ALA A 87 -14.39 -9.99 8.96
CA ALA A 87 -13.29 -10.57 8.16
C ALA A 87 -12.63 -9.58 7.17
N VAL A 88 -12.83 -8.26 7.30
CA VAL A 88 -12.24 -7.28 6.38
C VAL A 88 -10.71 -7.39 6.37
N PRO A 89 -10.04 -7.51 5.21
CA PRO A 89 -8.59 -7.61 5.16
C PRO A 89 -7.89 -6.33 5.60
N LEU A 90 -6.91 -6.48 6.49
CA LEU A 90 -6.07 -5.38 6.99
C LEU A 90 -4.84 -5.17 6.09
N ILE A 91 -4.56 -3.93 5.72
CA ILE A 91 -3.34 -3.54 5.00
C ILE A 91 -2.42 -2.74 5.93
N GLY A 92 -1.16 -3.15 6.05
CA GLY A 92 -0.17 -2.39 6.81
C GLY A 92 0.47 -1.30 5.96
N ASP A 93 0.38 -0.04 6.40
CA ASP A 93 1.08 1.10 5.80
C ASP A 93 2.42 1.34 6.50
N PHE A 94 3.51 0.96 5.84
CA PHE A 94 4.86 1.04 6.39
C PHE A 94 5.63 2.24 5.82
N HIS A 95 6.36 2.94 6.69
CA HIS A 95 7.24 4.07 6.33
C HIS A 95 8.57 3.93 7.07
N TYR A 96 9.71 4.29 6.45
CA TYR A 96 11.05 4.40 7.07
C TYR A 96 11.62 3.11 7.69
N ASN A 97 10.98 2.57 8.73
CA ASN A 97 11.40 1.42 9.51
C ASN A 97 10.66 0.12 9.16
N GLY A 98 9.89 0.09 8.07
CA GLY A 98 9.08 -1.07 7.67
C GLY A 98 9.87 -2.39 7.60
N HIS A 99 11.11 -2.36 7.11
CA HIS A 99 12.02 -3.51 7.10
C HIS A 99 12.27 -4.07 8.51
N LYS A 100 12.45 -3.22 9.52
CA LYS A 100 12.63 -3.66 10.91
C LYS A 100 11.34 -4.19 11.50
N LEU A 101 10.22 -3.51 11.26
CA LEU A 101 8.93 -3.91 11.83
C LEU A 101 8.49 -5.28 11.29
N LEU A 102 8.62 -5.50 9.99
CA LEU A 102 8.29 -6.79 9.38
C LEU A 102 9.21 -7.93 9.84
N SER A 103 10.49 -7.65 10.11
CA SER A 103 11.43 -8.66 10.62
C SER A 103 11.25 -8.95 12.11
N ASN A 104 11.00 -7.93 12.92
CA ASN A 104 10.97 -8.08 14.39
C ASN A 104 9.59 -8.49 14.91
N PHE A 105 8.52 -8.26 14.14
CA PHE A 105 7.14 -8.57 14.51
C PHE A 105 6.48 -9.51 13.48
N PRO A 106 6.90 -10.79 13.42
CA PRO A 106 6.37 -11.74 12.42
C PRO A 106 4.86 -11.97 12.55
N GLU A 107 4.29 -11.88 13.76
CA GLU A 107 2.85 -12.01 13.95
C GLU A 107 2.09 -10.83 13.31
N CYS A 108 2.64 -9.61 13.36
CA CYS A 108 2.09 -8.47 12.62
C CYS A 108 2.11 -8.76 11.11
N ALA A 109 3.24 -9.26 10.59
CA ALA A 109 3.39 -9.57 9.18
C ALA A 109 2.37 -10.62 8.71
N ARG A 110 2.15 -11.67 9.51
CA ARG A 110 1.16 -12.73 9.21
C ARG A 110 -0.29 -12.23 9.31
N ALA A 111 -0.62 -11.41 10.31
CA ALA A 111 -1.97 -10.91 10.55
C ALA A 111 -2.46 -9.96 9.44
N LEU A 112 -1.55 -9.24 8.78
CA LEU A 112 -1.87 -8.37 7.66
C LEU A 112 -2.15 -9.17 6.38
N ALA A 113 -3.09 -8.70 5.56
CA ALA A 113 -3.43 -9.32 4.28
C ALA A 113 -2.61 -8.76 3.11
N LYS A 114 -1.97 -7.60 3.29
CA LYS A 114 -1.18 -6.88 2.28
C LYS A 114 -0.25 -5.87 2.94
N TYR A 115 0.88 -5.58 2.29
CA TYR A 115 1.78 -4.50 2.69
C TYR A 115 1.72 -3.34 1.70
N ARG A 116 1.67 -2.11 2.20
CA ARG A 116 1.97 -0.90 1.41
C ARG A 116 3.40 -0.47 1.72
N ILE A 117 4.22 -0.39 0.69
CA ILE A 117 5.60 0.08 0.76
C ILE A 117 5.74 1.31 -0.13
N ASN A 118 6.46 2.32 0.36
CA ASN A 118 6.85 3.48 -0.42
C ASN A 118 8.37 3.51 -0.53
N PRO A 119 8.96 3.24 -1.72
CA PRO A 119 10.42 3.13 -1.87
C PRO A 119 11.14 4.43 -1.48
N GLY A 120 10.58 5.60 -1.80
CA GLY A 120 11.17 6.89 -1.41
C GLY A 120 11.25 7.12 0.11
N ASN A 121 10.57 6.30 0.91
CA ASN A 121 10.65 6.32 2.36
C ASN A 121 11.47 5.14 2.94
N VAL A 122 12.14 4.31 2.15
CA VAL A 122 12.88 3.12 2.64
C VAL A 122 14.38 3.36 2.54
N GLY A 123 14.97 3.87 3.63
CA GLY A 123 16.42 4.17 3.66
C GLY A 123 16.82 5.31 2.73
N LYS A 124 18.13 5.60 2.67
CA LYS A 124 18.75 6.56 1.74
C LYS A 124 20.11 6.02 1.28
N GLY A 125 20.52 6.35 0.06
CA GLY A 125 21.80 5.94 -0.52
C GLY A 125 21.99 4.42 -0.49
N ALA A 126 23.19 3.96 -0.10
CA ALA A 126 23.56 2.54 -0.10
C ALA A 126 22.67 1.61 0.76
N LYS A 127 21.82 2.15 1.63
CA LYS A 127 20.91 1.37 2.49
C LYS A 127 19.52 1.19 1.88
N HIS A 128 19.17 1.89 0.80
CA HIS A 128 17.83 1.85 0.21
C HIS A 128 17.47 0.45 -0.30
N ASP A 129 18.23 -0.07 -1.28
CA ASP A 129 17.92 -1.34 -1.91
C ASP A 129 17.94 -2.53 -0.94
N PRO A 130 18.94 -2.65 -0.03
CA PRO A 130 18.93 -3.74 0.96
C PRO A 130 17.71 -3.70 1.88
N GLN A 131 17.27 -2.50 2.31
CA GLN A 131 16.09 -2.39 3.19
C GLN A 131 14.79 -2.68 2.43
N PHE A 132 14.67 -2.23 1.18
CA PHE A 132 13.53 -2.54 0.35
C PHE A 132 13.45 -4.05 0.05
N ALA A 133 14.59 -4.68 -0.28
CA ALA A 133 14.69 -6.13 -0.51
C ALA A 133 14.19 -6.93 0.69
N VAL A 134 14.61 -6.58 1.91
CA VAL A 134 14.13 -7.24 3.14
C VAL A 134 12.60 -7.20 3.24
N MET A 135 11.96 -6.08 2.90
CA MET A 135 10.49 -6.00 2.96
C MET A 135 9.81 -6.90 1.92
N ILE A 136 10.38 -7.01 0.72
CA ILE A 136 9.88 -7.91 -0.33
C ILE A 136 10.09 -9.37 0.05
N GLU A 137 11.25 -9.72 0.60
CA GLU A 137 11.54 -11.07 1.11
C GLU A 137 10.52 -11.50 2.15
N ARG A 138 10.17 -10.63 3.13
CA ARG A 138 9.12 -10.92 4.11
C ARG A 138 7.74 -11.05 3.50
N ALA A 139 7.46 -10.30 2.43
CA ALA A 139 6.20 -10.46 1.69
C ALA A 139 6.13 -11.80 0.97
N ILE A 140 7.23 -12.23 0.34
CA ILE A 140 7.33 -13.55 -0.31
C ILE A 140 7.19 -14.67 0.73
N GLU A 141 7.94 -14.59 1.84
CA GLU A 141 7.92 -15.57 2.93
C GLU A 141 6.50 -15.78 3.49
N HIS A 142 5.74 -14.70 3.67
CA HIS A 142 4.38 -14.75 4.22
C HIS A 142 3.28 -14.84 3.16
N GLY A 143 3.64 -14.97 1.87
CA GLY A 143 2.67 -15.04 0.76
C GLY A 143 1.77 -13.81 0.66
N LYS A 144 2.29 -12.61 0.98
CA LYS A 144 1.52 -11.37 1.01
C LYS A 144 1.73 -10.54 -0.25
N PRO A 145 0.66 -10.02 -0.88
CA PRO A 145 0.80 -9.04 -1.94
C PRO A 145 1.37 -7.72 -1.39
N VAL A 146 2.08 -6.99 -2.26
CA VAL A 146 2.66 -5.68 -1.94
C VAL A 146 2.08 -4.63 -2.87
N ARG A 147 1.66 -3.48 -2.32
CA ARG A 147 1.50 -2.24 -3.10
C ARG A 147 2.75 -1.41 -2.95
N ILE A 148 3.47 -1.22 -4.05
CA ILE A 148 4.47 -0.17 -4.20
C ILE A 148 3.69 1.11 -4.52
N GLY A 149 3.69 2.07 -3.60
CA GLY A 149 2.92 3.31 -3.73
C GLY A 149 3.81 4.53 -3.56
N VAL A 150 4.21 5.11 -4.69
CA VAL A 150 4.99 6.35 -4.79
C VAL A 150 4.03 7.54 -4.77
N ASN A 151 4.37 8.56 -3.97
CA ASN A 151 3.61 9.80 -3.88
C ASN A 151 4.56 10.97 -4.11
N TRP A 152 4.04 12.09 -4.63
CA TRP A 152 4.81 13.31 -4.89
C TRP A 152 5.64 13.79 -3.69
N GLY A 153 5.04 13.84 -2.50
CA GLY A 153 5.70 14.33 -1.29
C GLY A 153 6.88 13.47 -0.80
N SER A 154 7.11 12.32 -1.42
CA SER A 154 8.18 11.38 -1.09
C SER A 154 8.91 10.89 -2.34
N LEU A 155 8.84 11.64 -3.44
CA LEU A 155 9.54 11.27 -4.67
C LEU A 155 11.05 11.36 -4.44
N ASP A 156 11.76 10.32 -4.88
CA ASP A 156 13.21 10.29 -4.82
C ASP A 156 13.79 11.37 -5.74
N GLN A 157 14.52 12.31 -5.13
CA GLN A 157 15.10 13.44 -5.85
C GLN A 157 16.22 12.99 -6.78
N ASP A 158 17.00 11.98 -6.40
CA ASP A 158 18.09 11.46 -7.23
C ASP A 158 17.52 10.78 -8.48
N LEU A 159 16.42 10.04 -8.31
CA LEU A 159 15.67 9.47 -9.44
C LEU A 159 15.12 10.56 -10.35
N LEU A 160 14.54 11.62 -9.78
CA LEU A 160 13.98 12.70 -10.58
C LEU A 160 15.06 13.41 -11.41
N VAL A 161 16.17 13.77 -10.80
CA VAL A 161 17.31 14.41 -11.48
C VAL A 161 17.78 13.52 -12.63
N ARG A 162 17.96 12.23 -12.37
CA ARG A 162 18.34 11.27 -13.40
C ARG A 162 17.34 11.22 -14.57
N LEU A 163 16.03 11.16 -14.29
CA LEU A 163 15.00 11.14 -15.33
C LEU A 163 14.97 12.45 -16.14
N MET A 164 15.22 13.59 -15.49
CA MET A 164 15.32 14.88 -16.19
C MET A 164 16.55 14.95 -17.10
N ASP A 165 17.70 14.45 -16.64
CA ASP A 165 18.94 14.39 -17.43
C ASP A 165 18.81 13.43 -18.63
N GLU A 166 18.20 12.26 -18.41
CA GLU A 166 17.88 11.29 -19.47
C GLU A 166 16.90 11.89 -20.50
N ASN A 167 15.87 12.60 -20.04
CA ASN A 167 14.91 13.28 -20.91
C ASN A 167 15.55 14.43 -21.72
N ALA A 168 16.43 15.22 -21.10
CA ALA A 168 17.16 16.29 -21.77
C ALA A 168 18.09 15.77 -22.89
N SER A 169 18.57 14.52 -22.72
CA SER A 169 19.43 13.83 -23.70
C SER A 169 18.64 13.03 -24.76
N SER A 170 17.30 13.01 -24.68
CA SER A 170 16.43 12.27 -25.60
C SER A 170 16.30 12.96 -26.96
N ARG A 171 16.02 12.17 -28.00
CA ARG A 171 15.70 12.68 -29.35
C ARG A 171 14.45 13.56 -29.37
N ASN A 172 13.49 13.29 -28.48
CA ASN A 172 12.27 14.07 -28.29
C ASN A 172 12.08 14.31 -26.79
N PRO A 173 12.66 15.39 -26.22
CA PRO A 173 12.46 15.73 -24.83
C PRO A 173 10.99 16.04 -24.56
N LEU A 174 10.46 15.45 -23.49
CA LEU A 174 9.12 15.73 -22.98
C LEU A 174 9.16 16.94 -22.05
N ASP A 175 8.00 17.56 -21.84
CA ASP A 175 7.89 18.63 -20.84
C ASP A 175 8.18 18.09 -19.43
N ALA A 176 8.68 18.95 -18.55
CA ALA A 176 9.04 18.55 -17.19
C ALA A 176 7.85 17.93 -16.43
N ALA A 177 6.63 18.43 -16.63
CA ALA A 177 5.45 17.88 -15.97
C ALA A 177 5.13 16.45 -16.42
N HIS A 178 5.48 16.08 -17.66
CA HIS A 178 5.39 14.72 -18.17
C HIS A 178 6.41 13.82 -17.50
N VAL A 179 7.68 14.24 -17.44
CA VAL A 179 8.74 13.48 -16.76
C VAL A 179 8.39 13.28 -15.28
N MET A 180 7.87 14.32 -14.61
CA MET A 180 7.36 14.22 -13.24
C MET A 180 6.25 13.19 -13.09
N ARG A 181 5.32 13.09 -14.04
CA ARG A 181 4.22 12.12 -13.99
C ARG A 181 4.74 10.70 -14.16
N GLU A 182 5.67 10.47 -15.08
CA GLU A 182 6.32 9.17 -15.26
C GLU A 182 7.09 8.73 -14.00
N ALA A 183 7.71 9.68 -13.30
CA ALA A 183 8.40 9.39 -12.04
C ALA A 183 7.47 8.94 -10.90
N LEU A 184 6.17 9.25 -10.99
CA LEU A 184 5.15 8.88 -10.00
C LEU A 184 4.51 7.49 -10.23
N VAL A 185 4.90 6.79 -11.30
CA VAL A 185 4.35 5.51 -11.82
C VAL A 185 3.11 5.64 -12.70
#